data_AF-A0AAE0F8C5-F1
#
_entry.id   AF-A0AAE0F8C5-F1
#
_cell.length_a   1.000
_cell.length_b   1.000
_cell.length_c   1.000
_cell.angle_alpha   90.00
_cell.angle_beta   90.00
_cell.angle_gamma   90.00
#
_symmetry.space_group_name_H-M   'P 1'
#
loop_
_entity.id
_entity.type
_entity.pdbx_description
1 polymer ?
#
loop_
_entity_poly.entity_id
_entity_poly.type
_entity_poly.pdbx_seq_one_letter_code
_entity_poly.pdbx_strand_id
1 'polypeptide(L)'
;MLLGRAHMTVGKGRCAARDRFTGVHFAKLSQMQAEQLSQLEQLCERLYNSADPAERSHAEQTLRGFWSSTEYISQCQVLLDQSSHPYAHLLAANSLVRQVTESSVTPKLRLDIRNYVLTFLFNHGQSLEVFVATALVQLLCRTTKLGWFDTDTATAAMPHHEIVQDVMKFLQAGPSHYYLGLKILNQLAAEMNQPTQGRSLTHHRKTAVSFRDTSLLQMFQVSLQSLGQLQRDPAADLRHREQAMCLALKCLSFDFVGTSLDESTEDLGNIQVPSSWRAQIEDPATMQLFLDVYAATTPPLSNTALECLTRLASVRRSLFTTESDRNKFLVPITVLPEPPALLSTLLLPCFLQSAVHSICLYMDKPRGMLT
;
A
#
# COMPACT_ATOMS: atom_id res chain seq x y z
N MET A 1 14.79 45.78 31.88
CA MET A 1 15.87 44.98 32.52
C MET A 1 15.26 43.63 32.86
N LEU A 2 15.69 42.46 32.39
CA LEU A 2 16.91 42.02 31.74
C LEU A 2 16.52 40.84 30.81
N LEU A 3 17.08 40.87 29.59
CA LEU A 3 17.00 39.82 28.58
C LEU A 3 17.86 38.62 28.97
N GLY A 4 17.33 37.40 28.79
CA GLY A 4 18.10 36.15 28.81
C GLY A 4 17.99 35.45 27.46
N ARG A 5 18.93 35.72 26.55
CA ARG A 5 19.11 35.01 25.28
C ARG A 5 19.62 33.59 25.56
N ALA A 6 18.87 32.56 25.20
CA ALA A 6 19.38 31.20 25.08
C ALA A 6 19.80 30.94 23.62
N HIS A 7 21.10 30.72 23.44
CA HIS A 7 21.75 30.42 22.17
C HIS A 7 21.23 29.10 21.58
N MET A 8 20.89 29.12 20.29
CA MET A 8 20.73 27.93 19.46
C MET A 8 22.09 27.23 19.30
N THR A 9 22.22 26.03 19.85
CA THR A 9 23.23 25.05 19.42
C THR A 9 22.58 24.10 18.43
N VAL A 10 22.89 24.29 17.14
CA VAL A 10 22.59 23.35 16.05
C VAL A 10 23.47 22.11 16.24
N GLY A 11 22.94 21.12 16.96
CA GLY A 11 23.59 19.83 17.20
C GLY A 11 23.25 18.82 16.11
N LYS A 12 24.30 18.31 15.45
CA LYS A 12 24.30 17.21 14.47
C LYS A 12 23.45 16.01 14.94
N GLY A 13 22.28 15.82 14.34
CA GLY A 13 21.39 14.67 14.56
C GLY A 13 21.16 13.77 13.33
N ARG A 14 22.06 13.76 12.34
CA ARG A 14 21.83 13.10 11.03
C ARG A 14 22.38 11.68 10.85
N CYS A 15 22.96 11.02 11.87
CA CYS A 15 23.65 9.74 11.64
C CYS A 15 23.03 8.49 12.28
N ALA A 16 22.06 8.57 13.20
CA ALA A 16 21.63 7.37 13.95
C ALA A 16 20.64 6.46 13.20
N ALA A 17 19.98 6.92 12.13
CA ALA A 17 19.03 6.10 11.36
C ALA A 17 19.70 5.23 10.26
N ARG A 18 20.97 5.52 9.93
CA ARG A 18 21.68 4.91 8.81
C ARG A 18 22.20 3.49 9.12
N ASP A 19 22.43 3.19 10.40
CA ASP A 19 23.18 1.99 10.82
C ASP A 19 22.32 0.73 11.05
N ARG A 20 20.99 0.80 10.87
CA ARG A 20 20.11 -0.39 11.01
C ARG A 20 19.68 -1.05 9.70
N PHE A 21 20.09 -0.51 8.56
CA PHE A 21 19.80 -1.09 7.23
C PHE A 21 21.03 -1.70 6.53
N THR A 22 22.22 -1.62 7.14
CA THR A 22 23.50 -1.87 6.46
C THR A 22 24.03 -3.30 6.55
N GLY A 23 23.20 -4.26 6.97
CA GLY A 23 23.58 -5.67 7.06
C GLY A 23 23.51 -6.48 5.75
N VAL A 24 23.45 -5.83 4.58
CA VAL A 24 23.36 -6.55 3.30
C VAL A 24 24.77 -6.79 2.74
N HIS A 25 25.33 -7.96 3.04
CA HIS A 25 26.56 -8.41 2.39
C HIS A 25 26.22 -9.06 1.04
N PHE A 26 25.83 -8.22 0.08
CA PHE A 26 25.89 -8.61 -1.33
C PHE A 26 27.36 -8.59 -1.77
N ALA A 27 27.77 -9.54 -2.61
CA ALA A 27 29.14 -9.59 -3.13
C ALA A 27 29.53 -8.21 -3.67
N LYS A 28 30.77 -7.75 -3.43
CA LYS A 28 31.34 -6.55 -4.06
C LYS A 28 31.07 -6.64 -5.57
N LEU A 29 30.05 -5.93 -6.04
CA LEU A 29 29.69 -5.93 -7.44
C LEU A 29 30.80 -5.22 -8.21
N SER A 30 31.28 -5.86 -9.26
CA SER A 30 32.13 -5.24 -10.27
C SER A 30 31.44 -3.99 -10.80
N GLN A 31 32.11 -2.84 -10.75
CA GLN A 31 31.60 -1.61 -11.35
C GLN A 31 31.36 -1.83 -12.84
N MET A 32 30.24 -1.32 -13.37
CA MET A 32 30.03 -1.27 -14.81
C MET A 32 30.98 -0.22 -15.40
N GLN A 33 31.59 -0.53 -16.54
CA GLN A 33 32.43 0.44 -17.22
C GLN A 33 31.57 1.61 -17.71
N ALA A 34 32.07 2.85 -17.64
CA ALA A 34 31.31 4.05 -17.99
C ALA A 34 30.75 4.00 -19.43
N GLU A 35 31.52 3.44 -20.37
CA GLU A 35 31.08 3.27 -21.76
C GLU A 35 29.92 2.26 -21.88
N GLN A 36 29.99 1.14 -21.15
CA GLN A 36 28.93 0.13 -21.13
C GLN A 36 27.64 0.67 -20.50
N LEU A 37 27.78 1.43 -19.40
CA LEU A 37 26.65 2.07 -18.74
C LEU A 37 25.95 3.07 -19.67
N SER A 38 26.72 3.93 -20.35
CA SER A 38 26.17 4.91 -21.28
C SER A 38 25.45 4.24 -22.47
N GLN A 39 26.00 3.14 -23.00
CA GLN A 39 25.35 2.37 -24.05
C GLN A 39 24.02 1.77 -23.58
N LEU A 40 23.98 1.20 -22.37
CA LEU A 40 22.75 0.65 -21.79
C LEU A 40 21.70 1.73 -21.56
N GLU A 41 22.09 2.90 -21.06
CA GLU A 41 21.19 4.05 -20.87
C GLU A 41 20.54 4.49 -22.19
N GLN A 42 21.32 4.57 -23.27
CA GLN A 42 20.81 4.89 -24.61
C GLN A 42 19.84 3.81 -25.14
N LEU A 43 20.12 2.53 -24.89
CA LEU A 43 19.21 1.44 -25.27
C LEU A 43 17.89 1.53 -24.48
N CYS A 44 17.95 1.86 -23.18
CA CYS A 44 16.76 2.06 -22.36
C CYS A 44 15.91 3.23 -22.90
N GLU A 45 16.56 4.36 -23.20
CA GLU A 45 15.90 5.53 -23.77
C GLU A 45 15.15 5.16 -25.06
N ARG A 46 15.82 4.45 -25.99
CA ARG A 46 15.22 4.00 -27.25
C ARG A 46 14.06 3.03 -27.03
N LEU A 47 14.18 2.10 -26.08
CA LEU A 47 13.14 1.12 -25.76
C LEU A 47 11.81 1.80 -25.38
N TYR A 48 11.86 2.86 -24.57
CA TYR A 48 10.66 3.51 -24.05
C TYR A 48 10.19 4.73 -24.88
N ASN A 49 11.09 5.44 -25.57
CA ASN A 49 10.77 6.71 -26.23
C ASN A 49 10.88 6.70 -27.76
N SER A 50 11.54 5.72 -28.40
CA SER A 50 11.70 5.77 -29.87
C SER A 50 10.36 5.57 -30.58
N ALA A 51 10.08 6.44 -31.57
CA ALA A 51 8.92 6.31 -32.44
C ALA A 51 9.12 5.24 -33.51
N ASP A 52 10.37 4.86 -33.81
CA ASP A 52 10.70 3.84 -34.80
C ASP A 52 10.54 2.42 -34.20
N PRO A 53 9.64 1.58 -34.74
CA PRO A 53 9.51 0.19 -34.31
C PRO A 53 10.80 -0.63 -34.46
N ALA A 54 11.64 -0.34 -35.47
CA ALA A 54 12.88 -1.08 -35.70
C ALA A 54 13.92 -0.80 -34.61
N GLU A 55 14.10 0.48 -34.23
CA GLU A 55 14.99 0.86 -33.12
C GLU A 55 14.53 0.29 -31.79
N ARG A 56 13.22 0.34 -31.50
CA ARG A 56 12.65 -0.26 -30.29
C ARG A 56 12.87 -1.76 -30.25
N SER A 57 12.59 -2.47 -31.35
CA SER A 57 12.81 -3.91 -31.44
C SER A 57 14.30 -4.28 -31.27
N HIS A 58 15.21 -3.46 -31.80
CA HIS A 58 16.64 -3.69 -31.62
C HIS A 58 17.06 -3.50 -30.15
N ALA A 59 16.61 -2.42 -29.50
CA ALA A 59 16.86 -2.19 -28.09
C ALA A 59 16.29 -3.31 -27.21
N GLU A 60 15.07 -3.76 -27.48
CA GLU A 60 14.43 -4.86 -26.75
C GLU A 60 15.22 -6.17 -26.88
N GLN A 61 15.66 -6.51 -28.10
CA GLN A 61 16.46 -7.72 -28.34
C GLN A 61 17.80 -7.67 -27.59
N THR A 62 18.49 -6.53 -27.60
CA THR A 62 19.76 -6.37 -26.88
C THR A 62 19.57 -6.42 -25.36
N LEU A 63 18.47 -5.85 -24.84
CA LEU A 63 18.17 -5.83 -23.41
C LEU A 63 17.50 -7.11 -22.89
N ARG A 64 17.21 -8.08 -23.76
CA ARG A 64 16.44 -9.30 -23.44
C ARG A 64 17.01 -10.11 -22.26
N GLY A 65 18.33 -10.08 -22.07
CA GLY A 65 19.01 -10.78 -20.98
C GLY A 65 18.48 -10.41 -19.60
N PHE A 66 18.18 -9.12 -19.38
CA PHE A 66 17.75 -8.58 -18.09
C PHE A 66 16.49 -9.26 -17.54
N TRP A 67 15.51 -9.56 -18.40
CA TRP A 67 14.25 -10.20 -18.00
C TRP A 67 14.24 -11.72 -18.16
N SER A 68 15.24 -12.30 -18.80
CA SER A 68 15.24 -13.73 -19.17
C SER A 68 16.20 -14.58 -18.35
N SER A 69 17.20 -13.98 -17.68
CA SER A 69 18.20 -14.69 -16.88
C SER A 69 18.39 -14.06 -15.50
N THR A 70 18.39 -14.89 -14.46
CA THR A 70 18.66 -14.48 -13.07
C THR A 70 20.10 -14.00 -12.87
N GLU A 71 21.01 -14.27 -13.81
CA GLU A 71 22.39 -13.77 -13.79
C GLU A 71 22.46 -12.23 -13.90
N TYR A 72 21.42 -11.60 -14.47
CA TYR A 72 21.33 -10.15 -14.62
C TYR A 72 20.79 -9.44 -13.36
N ILE A 73 20.41 -10.17 -12.30
CA ILE A 73 19.93 -9.55 -11.05
C ILE A 73 21.00 -8.62 -10.46
N SER A 74 22.25 -9.06 -10.46
CA SER A 74 23.41 -8.27 -10.03
C SER A 74 23.59 -7.00 -10.87
N GLN A 75 23.44 -7.12 -12.20
CA GLN A 75 23.54 -6.00 -13.12
C GLN A 75 22.40 -4.99 -12.95
N CYS A 76 21.19 -5.45 -12.64
CA CYS A 76 20.07 -4.56 -12.31
C CYS A 76 20.37 -3.69 -11.09
N GLN A 77 21.02 -4.25 -10.06
CA GLN A 77 21.44 -3.49 -8.88
C GLN A 77 22.52 -2.46 -9.23
N VAL A 78 23.54 -2.85 -10.01
CA VAL A 78 24.58 -1.92 -10.48
C VAL A 78 23.94 -0.78 -11.29
N LEU A 79 22.95 -1.09 -12.14
CA LEU A 79 22.25 -0.09 -12.93
C LEU A 79 21.46 0.89 -12.04
N LEU A 80 20.80 0.40 -10.98
CA LEU A 80 20.11 1.23 -10.00
C LEU A 80 21.07 2.10 -9.18
N ASP A 81 22.28 1.60 -8.85
CA ASP A 81 23.26 2.33 -8.04
C ASP A 81 24.05 3.37 -8.85
N GLN A 82 24.33 3.10 -10.12
CA GLN A 82 25.24 3.91 -10.95
C GLN A 82 24.54 4.83 -11.94
N SER A 83 23.36 4.44 -12.45
CA SER A 83 22.66 5.26 -13.43
C SER A 83 22.01 6.47 -12.77
N SER A 84 21.86 7.53 -13.56
CA SER A 84 20.97 8.64 -13.23
C SER A 84 19.77 8.72 -14.17
N HIS A 85 19.67 7.81 -15.14
CA HIS A 85 18.64 7.80 -16.17
C HIS A 85 17.37 7.07 -15.68
N PRO A 86 16.19 7.73 -15.68
CA PRO A 86 14.93 7.13 -15.23
C PRO A 86 14.56 5.83 -15.96
N TYR A 87 14.83 5.73 -17.26
CA TYR A 87 14.51 4.54 -18.05
C TYR A 87 15.43 3.36 -17.75
N ALA A 88 16.66 3.61 -17.32
CA ALA A 88 17.57 2.56 -16.84
C ALA A 88 17.08 2.00 -15.49
N HIS A 89 16.65 2.87 -14.58
CA HIS A 89 16.01 2.44 -13.34
C HIS A 89 14.71 1.68 -13.59
N LEU A 90 13.90 2.10 -14.57
CA LEU A 90 12.68 1.43 -14.96
C LEU A 90 12.95 0.03 -15.54
N LEU A 91 13.95 -0.09 -16.44
CA LEU A 91 14.44 -1.37 -16.96
C LEU A 91 14.81 -2.30 -15.80
N ALA A 92 15.67 -1.86 -14.88
CA ALA A 92 16.12 -2.65 -13.75
C ALA A 92 14.96 -3.10 -12.86
N ALA A 93 14.06 -2.17 -12.48
CA ALA A 93 12.92 -2.47 -11.62
C ALA A 93 11.99 -3.50 -12.26
N ASN A 94 11.62 -3.32 -13.53
CA ASN A 94 10.72 -4.23 -14.25
C ASN A 94 11.36 -5.60 -14.49
N SER A 95 12.67 -5.63 -14.77
CA SER A 95 13.44 -6.86 -14.90
C SER A 95 13.42 -7.66 -13.61
N LEU A 96 13.72 -7.01 -12.48
CA LEU A 96 13.66 -7.65 -11.17
C LEU A 96 12.25 -8.13 -10.82
N VAL A 97 11.19 -7.37 -11.13
CA VAL A 97 9.78 -7.80 -10.91
C VAL A 97 9.51 -9.11 -11.64
N ARG A 98 9.93 -9.19 -12.91
CA ARG A 98 9.77 -10.39 -13.73
C ARG A 98 10.58 -11.56 -13.16
N GLN A 99 11.86 -11.34 -12.85
CA GLN A 99 12.74 -12.37 -12.31
C GLN A 99 12.21 -12.96 -11.00
N VAL A 100 11.76 -12.13 -10.05
CA VAL A 100 11.22 -12.66 -8.79
C VAL A 100 9.90 -13.39 -8.99
N THR A 101 9.11 -13.02 -10.01
CA THR A 101 7.80 -13.61 -10.29
C THR A 101 7.90 -14.95 -11.02
N GLU A 102 8.67 -14.99 -12.11
CA GLU A 102 8.73 -16.08 -13.09
C GLU A 102 9.86 -17.08 -12.79
N SER A 103 10.97 -16.63 -12.22
CA SER A 103 12.16 -17.47 -11.99
C SER A 103 12.19 -18.03 -10.56
N SER A 104 12.89 -19.16 -10.38
CA SER A 104 13.13 -19.74 -9.05
C SER A 104 14.25 -18.99 -8.31
N VAL A 105 13.92 -17.85 -7.70
CA VAL A 105 14.83 -17.09 -6.84
C VAL A 105 14.88 -17.70 -5.44
N THR A 106 16.08 -17.89 -4.88
CA THR A 106 16.27 -18.46 -3.54
C THR A 106 15.67 -17.55 -2.45
N PRO A 107 15.20 -18.09 -1.31
CA PRO A 107 14.67 -17.28 -0.22
C PRO A 107 15.63 -16.18 0.25
N LYS A 108 16.92 -16.51 0.36
CA LYS A 108 17.97 -15.55 0.72
C LYS A 108 18.07 -14.40 -0.29
N LEU A 109 18.18 -14.72 -1.58
CA LEU A 109 18.28 -13.71 -2.64
C LEU A 109 17.03 -12.83 -2.70
N ARG A 110 15.84 -13.41 -2.48
CA ARG A 110 14.59 -12.66 -2.43
C ARG A 110 14.55 -11.67 -1.26
N LEU A 111 15.00 -12.09 -0.09
CA LEU A 111 15.13 -11.23 1.08
C LEU A 111 16.13 -10.08 0.82
N ASP A 112 17.27 -10.39 0.22
CA ASP A 112 18.28 -9.38 -0.11
C ASP A 112 17.75 -8.34 -1.12
N ILE A 113 17.01 -8.78 -2.16
CA ILE A 113 16.34 -7.88 -3.11
C ILE A 113 15.35 -6.97 -2.37
N ARG A 114 14.52 -7.52 -1.47
CA ARG A 114 13.57 -6.73 -0.67
C ARG A 114 14.29 -5.63 0.11
N ASN A 115 15.33 -6.00 0.85
CA ASN A 115 16.07 -5.09 1.73
C ASN A 115 16.82 -4.02 0.94
N TYR A 116 17.40 -4.40 -0.20
CA TYR A 116 18.03 -3.46 -1.13
C TYR A 116 17.02 -2.43 -1.66
N VAL A 117 15.89 -2.87 -2.22
CA VAL A 117 14.88 -1.97 -2.80
C VAL A 117 14.28 -1.05 -1.75
N LEU A 118 14.01 -1.57 -0.55
CA LEU A 118 13.52 -0.77 0.57
C LEU A 118 14.53 0.33 0.95
N THR A 119 15.81 -0.03 1.06
CA THR A 119 16.89 0.93 1.38
C THR A 119 17.08 1.96 0.25
N PHE A 120 17.01 1.51 -1.00
CA PHE A 120 17.11 2.36 -2.17
C PHE A 120 15.97 3.40 -2.22
N LEU A 121 14.73 2.96 -2.02
CA LEU A 121 13.56 3.83 -1.92
C LEU A 121 13.68 4.82 -0.76
N PHE A 122 14.21 4.40 0.39
CA PHE A 122 14.41 5.29 1.53
C PHE A 122 15.43 6.40 1.23
N ASN A 123 16.53 6.06 0.55
CA ASN A 123 17.62 7.01 0.29
C ASN A 123 17.37 7.90 -0.94
N HIS A 124 16.74 7.36 -1.98
CA HIS A 124 16.64 8.00 -3.30
C HIS A 124 15.21 8.29 -3.74
N GLY A 125 14.19 7.71 -3.08
CA GLY A 125 12.80 7.74 -3.58
C GLY A 125 12.21 9.13 -3.82
N GLN A 126 12.71 10.15 -3.12
CA GLN A 126 12.27 11.54 -3.27
C GLN A 126 12.78 12.22 -4.55
N SER A 127 13.85 11.73 -5.17
CA SER A 127 14.44 12.25 -6.41
C SER A 127 14.13 11.40 -7.62
N LEU A 128 13.40 10.30 -7.46
CA LEU A 128 13.01 9.43 -8.56
C LEU A 128 11.80 9.98 -9.29
N GLU A 129 11.77 9.76 -10.60
CA GLU A 129 10.56 9.94 -11.39
C GLU A 129 9.41 9.09 -10.85
N VAL A 130 8.18 9.60 -10.95
CA VAL A 130 6.99 8.96 -10.35
C VAL A 130 6.80 7.53 -10.85
N PHE A 131 7.02 7.28 -12.14
CA PHE A 131 6.89 5.96 -12.75
C PHE A 131 7.97 4.98 -12.26
N VAL A 132 9.20 5.45 -12.03
CA VAL A 132 10.29 4.64 -11.47
C VAL A 132 9.98 4.28 -10.03
N ALA A 133 9.57 5.25 -9.21
CA ALA A 133 9.17 5.01 -7.83
C ALA A 133 8.01 4.00 -7.77
N THR A 134 7.03 4.07 -8.68
CA THR A 134 5.95 3.08 -8.77
C THR A 134 6.47 1.68 -9.09
N ALA A 135 7.35 1.54 -10.08
CA ALA A 135 7.92 0.23 -10.45
C ALA A 135 8.73 -0.40 -9.31
N LEU A 136 9.52 0.40 -8.58
CA LEU A 136 10.29 -0.08 -7.42
C LEU A 136 9.38 -0.43 -6.23
N VAL A 137 8.32 0.34 -5.98
CA VAL A 137 7.32 -0.01 -4.96
C VAL A 137 6.61 -1.31 -5.32
N GLN A 138 6.27 -1.52 -6.60
CA GLN A 138 5.73 -2.79 -7.08
C GLN A 138 6.73 -3.95 -6.87
N LEU A 139 8.01 -3.76 -7.19
CA LEU A 139 9.07 -4.73 -6.93
C LEU A 139 9.13 -5.12 -5.46
N LEU A 140 9.14 -4.12 -4.56
CA LEU A 140 9.15 -4.34 -3.12
C LEU A 140 7.96 -5.19 -2.65
N CYS A 141 6.75 -4.82 -3.08
CA CYS A 141 5.52 -5.51 -2.67
C CYS A 141 5.44 -6.92 -3.26
N ARG A 142 5.76 -7.11 -4.54
CA ARG A 142 5.79 -8.41 -5.22
C ARG A 142 6.80 -9.35 -4.58
N THR A 143 8.02 -8.87 -4.31
CA THR A 143 9.08 -9.62 -3.63
C THR A 143 8.63 -10.03 -2.23
N THR A 144 8.01 -9.11 -1.49
CA THR A 144 7.49 -9.37 -0.14
C THR A 144 6.41 -10.45 -0.12
N LYS A 145 5.44 -10.37 -1.04
CA LYS A 145 4.37 -11.35 -1.15
C LYS A 145 4.88 -12.75 -1.51
N LEU A 146 5.81 -12.83 -2.47
CA LEU A 146 6.35 -14.11 -2.90
C LEU A 146 7.24 -14.75 -1.82
N GLY A 147 7.91 -13.92 -1.01
CA GLY A 147 8.69 -14.36 0.14
C GLY A 147 7.90 -14.46 1.44
N TRP A 148 6.57 -14.34 1.43
CA TRP A 148 5.78 -14.23 2.67
C TRP A 148 6.01 -15.39 3.64
N PHE A 149 6.26 -16.59 3.12
CA PHE A 149 6.56 -17.79 3.91
C PHE A 149 8.03 -18.21 3.86
N ASP A 150 8.92 -17.36 3.36
CA ASP A 150 10.36 -17.62 3.44
C ASP A 150 10.80 -17.53 4.91
N THR A 151 11.55 -18.53 5.37
CA THR A 151 12.06 -18.60 6.74
C THR A 151 13.56 -18.38 6.76
N ASP A 152 14.04 -17.62 7.73
CA ASP A 152 15.46 -17.60 8.06
C ASP A 152 15.86 -18.96 8.66
N THR A 153 16.83 -19.63 8.03
CA THR A 153 17.32 -20.94 8.46
C THR A 153 17.96 -20.92 9.85
N ALA A 154 18.47 -19.77 10.31
CA ALA A 154 19.13 -19.65 11.61
C ALA A 154 18.15 -19.38 12.75
N THR A 155 17.11 -18.57 12.51
CA THR A 155 16.20 -18.07 13.56
C THR A 155 14.78 -18.62 13.46
N ALA A 156 14.44 -19.32 12.38
CA ALA A 156 13.07 -19.70 11.99
C ALA A 156 12.11 -18.51 11.86
N ALA A 157 12.62 -17.27 11.84
CA ALA A 157 11.80 -16.07 11.65
C ALA A 157 11.28 -15.98 10.20
N MET A 158 10.15 -15.31 10.02
CA MET A 158 9.61 -14.95 8.70
C MET A 158 9.91 -13.48 8.43
N PRO A 159 11.10 -13.14 7.90
CA PRO A 159 11.56 -11.75 7.83
C PRO A 159 10.66 -10.85 6.98
N HIS A 160 9.89 -11.40 6.04
CA HIS A 160 8.96 -10.63 5.19
C HIS A 160 7.76 -10.08 5.96
N HIS A 161 7.44 -10.62 7.14
CA HIS A 161 6.38 -10.10 8.01
C HIS A 161 6.76 -8.74 8.63
N GLU A 162 8.04 -8.37 8.65
CA GLU A 162 8.51 -7.11 9.24
C GLU A 162 8.27 -5.89 8.34
N ILE A 163 7.78 -6.10 7.11
CA ILE A 163 7.63 -5.05 6.11
C ILE A 163 6.84 -3.83 6.61
N VAL A 164 5.79 -4.04 7.43
CA VAL A 164 5.00 -2.93 7.96
C VAL A 164 5.85 -2.10 8.93
N GLN A 165 6.61 -2.74 9.83
CA GLN A 165 7.48 -2.02 10.77
C GLN A 165 8.65 -1.31 10.06
N ASP A 166 9.16 -1.92 9.00
CA ASP A 166 10.16 -1.32 8.12
C ASP A 166 9.62 -0.05 7.43
N VAL A 167 8.38 -0.09 6.92
CA VAL A 167 7.74 1.06 6.27
C VAL A 167 7.35 2.15 7.28
N MET A 168 7.08 1.80 8.55
CA MET A 168 6.87 2.81 9.61
C MET A 168 8.06 3.77 9.75
N LYS A 169 9.28 3.33 9.43
CA LYS A 169 10.47 4.20 9.45
C LYS A 169 10.38 5.33 8.41
N PHE A 170 9.72 5.10 7.28
CA PHE A 170 9.44 6.15 6.28
C PHE A 170 8.47 7.19 6.84
N LEU A 171 7.42 6.74 7.52
CA LEU A 171 6.41 7.62 8.13
C LEU A 171 6.99 8.49 9.28
N GLN A 172 8.17 8.15 9.79
CA GLN A 172 8.83 8.90 10.87
C GLN A 172 9.97 9.82 10.36
N ALA A 173 10.36 9.72 9.09
CA ALA A 173 11.57 10.38 8.58
C ALA A 173 11.34 11.81 8.08
N GLY A 174 10.14 12.14 7.57
CA GLY A 174 9.79 13.47 7.08
C GLY A 174 8.70 13.44 6.00
N PRO A 175 8.22 14.59 5.51
CA PRO A 175 7.04 14.66 4.62
C PRO A 175 7.17 13.88 3.30
N SER A 176 8.34 13.94 2.65
CA SER A 176 8.58 13.22 1.40
C SER A 176 8.59 11.70 1.61
N HIS A 177 9.26 11.24 2.67
CA HIS A 177 9.24 9.83 3.07
C HIS A 177 7.87 9.38 3.52
N TYR A 178 7.10 10.24 4.19
CA TYR A 178 5.75 9.95 4.64
C TYR A 178 4.82 9.61 3.48
N TYR A 179 4.85 10.39 2.40
CA TYR A 179 4.09 10.08 1.18
C TYR A 179 4.49 8.72 0.60
N LEU A 180 5.80 8.48 0.47
CA LEU A 180 6.31 7.24 -0.08
C LEU A 180 5.97 6.03 0.79
N GLY A 181 6.01 6.18 2.11
CA GLY A 181 5.61 5.14 3.07
C GLY A 181 4.14 4.75 2.91
N LEU A 182 3.24 5.74 2.84
CA LEU A 182 1.82 5.46 2.57
C LEU A 182 1.61 4.83 1.20
N LYS A 183 2.34 5.27 0.16
CA LYS A 183 2.31 4.66 -1.18
C LYS A 183 2.74 3.18 -1.15
N ILE A 184 3.77 2.84 -0.38
CA ILE A 184 4.22 1.46 -0.19
C ILE A 184 3.12 0.63 0.49
N LEU A 185 2.55 1.12 1.58
CA LEU A 185 1.47 0.41 2.28
C LEU A 185 0.24 0.20 1.40
N ASN A 186 -0.13 1.19 0.58
CA ASN A 186 -1.22 1.08 -0.39
C ASN A 186 -0.97 -0.03 -1.42
N GLN A 187 0.22 -0.03 -2.03
CA GLN A 187 0.58 -1.06 -3.00
C GLN A 187 0.68 -2.43 -2.34
N LEU A 188 1.18 -2.52 -1.11
CA LEU A 188 1.28 -3.77 -0.37
C LEU A 188 -0.10 -4.38 -0.11
N ALA A 189 -1.06 -3.58 0.38
CA ALA A 189 -2.42 -4.05 0.60
C ALA A 189 -3.06 -4.56 -0.71
N ALA A 190 -2.89 -3.82 -1.81
CA ALA A 190 -3.39 -4.23 -3.12
C ALA A 190 -2.71 -5.52 -3.64
N GLU A 191 -1.39 -5.61 -3.53
CA GLU A 191 -0.60 -6.75 -4.00
C GLU A 191 -0.97 -8.04 -3.24
N MET A 192 -1.16 -7.95 -1.92
CA MET A 192 -1.55 -9.09 -1.08
C MET A 192 -2.98 -9.56 -1.35
N ASN A 193 -3.87 -8.65 -1.80
CA ASN A 193 -5.28 -8.93 -2.06
C ASN A 193 -5.59 -9.40 -3.49
N GLN A 194 -4.60 -9.49 -4.38
CA GLN A 194 -4.80 -9.91 -5.78
C GLN A 194 -4.10 -11.22 -6.09
N PRO A 195 -4.63 -12.12 -6.94
CA PRO A 195 -3.89 -13.30 -7.37
C PRO A 195 -2.62 -12.93 -8.16
N THR A 196 -1.50 -13.62 -7.89
CA THR A 196 -0.30 -13.47 -8.72
C THR A 196 -0.38 -14.41 -9.92
N GLN A 197 -0.24 -13.88 -11.14
CA GLN A 197 -0.20 -14.69 -12.36
C GLN A 197 0.86 -15.80 -12.26
N GLY A 198 0.52 -17.00 -12.74
CA GLY A 198 1.40 -18.18 -12.66
C GLY A 198 1.46 -18.85 -11.27
N ARG A 199 0.71 -18.37 -10.27
CA ARG A 199 0.58 -19.02 -8.94
C ARG A 199 -0.83 -19.55 -8.73
N SER A 200 -0.95 -20.61 -7.93
CA SER A 200 -2.26 -21.21 -7.63
C SER A 200 -3.10 -20.32 -6.72
N LEU A 201 -4.43 -20.38 -6.88
CA LEU A 201 -5.37 -19.68 -6.00
C LEU A 201 -5.22 -20.14 -4.53
N THR A 202 -4.90 -21.41 -4.29
CA THR A 202 -4.62 -21.93 -2.94
C THR A 202 -3.44 -21.21 -2.29
N HIS A 203 -2.35 -20.99 -3.03
CA HIS A 203 -1.20 -20.25 -2.52
C HIS A 203 -1.56 -18.79 -2.24
N HIS A 204 -2.30 -18.14 -3.16
CA HIS A 204 -2.79 -16.78 -2.95
C HIS A 204 -3.64 -16.66 -1.68
N ARG A 205 -4.64 -17.54 -1.49
CA ARG A 205 -5.49 -17.56 -0.30
C ARG A 205 -4.67 -17.73 0.97
N LYS A 206 -3.72 -18.67 0.99
CA LYS A 206 -2.84 -18.90 2.14
C LYS A 206 -2.07 -17.63 2.52
N THR A 207 -1.47 -16.96 1.54
CA THR A 207 -0.73 -15.71 1.75
C THR A 207 -1.64 -14.56 2.21
N ALA A 208 -2.79 -14.37 1.55
CA ALA A 208 -3.75 -13.31 1.88
C ALA A 208 -4.32 -13.47 3.29
N VAL A 209 -4.71 -14.70 3.68
CA VAL A 209 -5.19 -15.04 5.03
C VAL A 209 -4.11 -14.78 6.07
N SER A 210 -2.88 -15.23 5.83
CA SER A 210 -1.77 -14.99 6.76
C SER A 210 -1.51 -13.49 6.94
N PHE A 211 -1.51 -12.70 5.87
CA PHE A 211 -1.32 -11.26 5.93
C PHE A 211 -2.45 -10.51 6.64
N ARG A 212 -3.71 -10.92 6.37
CA ARG A 212 -4.90 -10.42 7.06
C ARG A 212 -4.75 -10.55 8.58
N ASP A 213 -4.25 -11.71 9.03
CA ASP A 213 -4.17 -12.04 10.45
C ASP A 213 -2.95 -11.42 11.14
N THR A 214 -1.85 -11.19 10.43
CA THR A 214 -0.60 -10.70 11.04
C THR A 214 -0.32 -9.21 10.85
N SER A 215 -0.82 -8.59 9.77
CA SER A 215 -0.34 -7.27 9.33
C SER A 215 -1.44 -6.27 8.97
N LEU A 216 -2.57 -6.73 8.42
CA LEU A 216 -3.58 -5.85 7.84
C LEU A 216 -4.23 -4.91 8.88
N LEU A 217 -4.48 -5.38 10.11
CA LEU A 217 -5.02 -4.54 11.18
C LEU A 217 -4.06 -3.39 11.53
N GLN A 218 -2.76 -3.69 11.62
CA GLN A 218 -1.75 -2.67 11.89
C GLN A 218 -1.75 -1.59 10.80
N MET A 219 -1.87 -2.00 9.53
CA MET A 219 -1.97 -1.05 8.40
C MET A 219 -3.23 -0.19 8.47
N PHE A 220 -4.37 -0.78 8.87
CA PHE A 220 -5.60 -0.02 9.09
C PHE A 220 -5.41 1.01 10.22
N GLN A 221 -4.79 0.63 11.34
CA GLN A 221 -4.49 1.56 12.44
C GLN A 221 -3.55 2.70 12.00
N VAL A 222 -2.54 2.40 11.18
CA VAL A 222 -1.67 3.42 10.58
C VAL A 222 -2.47 4.39 9.73
N SER A 223 -3.44 3.91 8.94
CA SER A 223 -4.30 4.78 8.14
C SER A 223 -5.17 5.71 8.99
N LEU A 224 -5.75 5.21 10.09
CA LEU A 224 -6.56 6.02 11.02
C LEU A 224 -5.71 7.08 11.74
N GLN A 225 -4.53 6.68 12.22
CA GLN A 225 -3.59 7.62 12.84
C GLN A 225 -3.16 8.71 11.85
N SER A 226 -2.85 8.32 10.61
CA SER A 226 -2.44 9.25 9.56
C SER A 226 -3.56 10.24 9.23
N LEU A 227 -4.78 9.75 8.99
CA LEU A 227 -5.94 10.60 8.74
C LEU A 227 -6.22 11.55 9.90
N GLY A 228 -6.19 11.06 11.15
CA GLY A 228 -6.41 11.90 12.32
C GLY A 228 -5.36 12.99 12.51
N GLN A 229 -4.10 12.73 12.15
CA GLN A 229 -3.04 13.75 12.15
C GLN A 229 -3.22 14.76 11.02
N LEU A 230 -3.46 14.30 9.80
CA LEU A 230 -3.59 15.13 8.60
C LEU A 230 -4.86 16.00 8.59
N GLN A 231 -5.92 15.58 9.28
CA GLN A 231 -7.13 16.39 9.46
C GLN A 231 -6.92 17.59 10.40
N ARG A 232 -6.02 17.47 11.38
CA ARG A 232 -5.71 18.56 12.31
C ARG A 232 -4.71 19.58 11.75
N ASP A 233 -3.99 19.21 10.69
CA ASP A 233 -3.03 20.08 10.03
C ASP A 233 -3.59 20.59 8.69
N PRO A 234 -4.16 21.81 8.63
CA PRO A 234 -4.69 22.37 7.39
C PRO A 234 -3.62 22.57 6.31
N ALA A 235 -2.33 22.65 6.67
CA ALA A 235 -1.23 22.82 5.73
C ALA A 235 -0.72 21.48 5.16
N ALA A 236 -1.21 20.34 5.66
CA ALA A 236 -0.79 19.04 5.14
C ALA A 236 -1.15 18.88 3.66
N ASP A 237 -0.24 18.28 2.89
CA ASP A 237 -0.42 18.06 1.45
C ASP A 237 -1.57 17.08 1.20
N LEU A 238 -2.48 17.45 0.29
CA LEU A 238 -3.67 16.69 -0.06
C LEU A 238 -3.33 15.25 -0.48
N ARG A 239 -2.18 15.05 -1.14
CA ARG A 239 -1.73 13.73 -1.58
C ARG A 239 -1.50 12.78 -0.41
N HIS A 240 -1.10 13.27 0.77
CA HIS A 240 -0.98 12.43 1.96
C HIS A 240 -2.35 11.99 2.46
N ARG A 241 -3.36 12.87 2.43
CA ARG A 241 -4.74 12.53 2.82
C ARG A 241 -5.33 11.50 1.88
N GLU A 242 -5.14 11.67 0.58
CA GLU A 242 -5.57 10.72 -0.45
C GLU A 242 -4.92 9.34 -0.24
N GLN A 243 -3.61 9.30 0.01
CA GLN A 243 -2.92 8.03 0.28
C GLN A 243 -3.41 7.37 1.57
N ALA A 244 -3.60 8.12 2.65
CA ALA A 244 -4.08 7.57 3.91
C ALA A 244 -5.53 7.05 3.79
N MET A 245 -6.40 7.77 3.07
CA MET A 245 -7.78 7.34 2.83
C MET A 245 -7.85 6.11 1.91
N CYS A 246 -7.06 6.09 0.84
CA CYS A 246 -6.93 4.91 -0.03
C CYS A 246 -6.46 3.68 0.76
N LEU A 247 -5.53 3.86 1.71
CA LEU A 247 -5.05 2.75 2.54
C LEU A 247 -6.15 2.21 3.43
N ALA A 248 -6.91 3.10 4.09
CA ALA A 248 -8.07 2.71 4.90
C ALA A 248 -9.09 1.92 4.07
N LEU A 249 -9.42 2.42 2.87
CA LEU A 249 -10.37 1.75 1.98
C LEU A 249 -9.87 0.38 1.54
N LYS A 250 -8.58 0.24 1.20
CA LYS A 250 -7.99 -1.06 0.82
C LYS A 250 -7.99 -2.05 1.97
N CYS A 251 -7.74 -1.60 3.20
CA CYS A 251 -7.84 -2.44 4.38
C CYS A 251 -9.27 -2.91 4.62
N LEU A 252 -10.25 -2.01 4.53
CA LEU A 252 -11.67 -2.33 4.72
C LEU A 252 -12.29 -3.14 3.58
N SER A 253 -11.72 -3.05 2.37
CA SER A 253 -12.14 -3.80 1.18
C SER A 253 -11.28 -5.03 0.91
N PHE A 254 -10.45 -5.44 1.88
CA PHE A 254 -9.66 -6.67 1.75
C PHE A 254 -10.58 -7.88 1.66
N ASP A 255 -10.18 -8.91 0.93
CA ASP A 255 -10.94 -10.15 0.86
C ASP A 255 -10.74 -10.97 2.13
N PHE A 256 -11.60 -10.71 3.13
CA PHE A 256 -11.49 -11.34 4.43
C PHE A 256 -11.87 -12.83 4.44
N VAL A 257 -12.59 -13.33 3.44
CA VAL A 257 -13.09 -14.72 3.39
C VAL A 257 -12.16 -15.61 2.56
N GLY A 258 -11.34 -15.03 1.69
CA GLY A 258 -10.36 -15.77 0.89
C GLY A 258 -10.94 -16.24 -0.44
N THR A 259 -11.55 -15.32 -1.18
CA THR A 259 -12.14 -15.38 -2.53
C THR A 259 -13.47 -16.11 -2.60
N SER A 260 -14.54 -15.32 -2.74
CA SER A 260 -15.91 -15.74 -3.02
C SER A 260 -15.97 -16.64 -4.24
N LEU A 261 -16.19 -17.94 -4.04
CA LEU A 261 -16.49 -18.89 -5.11
C LEU A 261 -18.01 -19.02 -5.36
N ASP A 262 -18.83 -18.36 -4.55
CA ASP A 262 -20.28 -18.60 -4.53
C ASP A 262 -21.03 -17.26 -4.54
N GLU A 263 -21.29 -16.74 -5.74
CA GLU A 263 -22.15 -15.56 -5.98
C GLU A 263 -23.63 -15.83 -5.66
N SER A 264 -23.98 -17.05 -5.23
CA SER A 264 -25.35 -17.53 -4.96
C SER A 264 -25.83 -17.39 -3.52
N THR A 265 -25.11 -16.69 -2.64
CA THR A 265 -25.52 -16.54 -1.22
C THR A 265 -26.07 -15.15 -0.92
N GLU A 266 -27.22 -15.09 -0.24
CA GLU A 266 -27.93 -13.86 0.21
C GLU A 266 -27.10 -12.96 1.17
N ASP A 267 -25.91 -13.40 1.58
CA ASP A 267 -24.96 -12.67 2.44
C ASP A 267 -24.00 -11.75 1.63
N LEU A 268 -24.26 -11.54 0.33
CA LEU A 268 -23.42 -10.87 -0.69
C LEU A 268 -22.96 -9.43 -0.36
N GLY A 269 -23.45 -8.83 0.72
CA GLY A 269 -23.07 -7.49 1.18
C GLY A 269 -22.28 -7.43 2.49
N ASN A 270 -22.14 -8.54 3.24
CA ASN A 270 -21.59 -8.50 4.60
C ASN A 270 -20.07 -8.73 4.63
N ILE A 271 -19.32 -7.80 5.22
CA ILE A 271 -17.87 -7.90 5.43
C ILE A 271 -17.58 -8.65 6.73
N GLN A 272 -16.78 -9.72 6.62
CA GLN A 272 -16.43 -10.61 7.74
C GLN A 272 -15.02 -10.32 8.27
N VAL A 273 -14.85 -9.17 8.92
CA VAL A 273 -13.55 -8.85 9.55
C VAL A 273 -13.24 -9.80 10.72
N PRO A 274 -11.96 -10.11 11.00
CA PRO A 274 -11.57 -10.91 12.15
C PRO A 274 -12.01 -10.28 13.47
N SER A 275 -12.27 -11.10 14.49
CA SER A 275 -12.70 -10.64 15.82
C SER A 275 -11.66 -9.74 16.51
N SER A 276 -10.39 -9.85 16.15
CA SER A 276 -9.31 -8.97 16.63
C SER A 276 -9.49 -7.51 16.20
N TRP A 277 -10.29 -7.24 15.16
CA TRP A 277 -10.60 -5.88 14.70
C TRP A 277 -11.70 -5.21 15.52
N ARG A 278 -12.46 -5.98 16.33
CA ARG A 278 -13.63 -5.48 17.06
C ARG A 278 -13.34 -4.19 17.81
N ALA A 279 -12.27 -4.15 18.61
CA ALA A 279 -11.93 -2.97 19.40
C ALA A 279 -11.69 -1.71 18.55
N GLN A 280 -11.11 -1.88 17.35
CA GLN A 280 -10.88 -0.76 16.43
C GLN A 280 -12.15 -0.33 15.70
N ILE A 281 -13.00 -1.29 15.31
CA ILE A 281 -14.25 -1.01 14.58
C ILE A 281 -15.30 -0.40 15.52
N GLU A 282 -15.45 -0.91 16.73
CA GLU A 282 -16.42 -0.41 17.72
C GLU A 282 -16.02 0.93 18.35
N ASP A 283 -14.77 1.38 18.19
CA ASP A 283 -14.33 2.70 18.65
C ASP A 283 -15.11 3.81 17.92
N PRO A 284 -15.92 4.62 18.63
CA PRO A 284 -16.66 5.72 18.03
C PRO A 284 -15.78 6.70 17.26
N ALA A 285 -14.52 6.87 17.68
CA ALA A 285 -13.56 7.75 17.00
C ALA A 285 -13.23 7.27 15.58
N THR A 286 -13.25 5.95 15.33
CA THR A 286 -13.03 5.40 13.99
C THR A 286 -14.11 5.86 13.02
N MET A 287 -15.38 5.70 13.40
CA MET A 287 -16.51 6.12 12.56
C MET A 287 -16.50 7.64 12.36
N GLN A 288 -16.33 8.39 13.45
CA GLN A 288 -16.34 9.85 13.43
C GLN A 288 -15.26 10.40 12.52
N LEU A 289 -14.07 9.80 12.49
CA LEU A 289 -12.98 10.24 11.62
C LEU A 289 -13.36 10.22 10.13
N PHE A 290 -14.05 9.17 9.66
CA PHE A 290 -14.48 9.10 8.26
C PHE A 290 -15.63 10.07 7.96
N LEU A 291 -16.54 10.27 8.91
CA LEU A 291 -17.60 11.29 8.82
C LEU A 291 -17.02 12.71 8.73
N ASP A 292 -16.03 13.01 9.57
CA ASP A 292 -15.33 14.30 9.56
C ASP A 292 -14.60 14.53 8.24
N VAL A 293 -13.90 13.51 7.72
CA VAL A 293 -13.24 13.61 6.41
C VAL A 293 -14.26 13.82 5.30
N TYR A 294 -15.38 13.08 5.32
CA TYR A 294 -16.45 13.23 4.34
C TYR A 294 -17.03 14.65 4.35
N ALA A 295 -17.32 15.20 5.53
CA ALA A 295 -17.88 16.54 5.69
C ALA A 295 -16.87 17.66 5.33
N ALA A 296 -15.59 17.45 5.60
CA ALA A 296 -14.55 18.47 5.40
C ALA A 296 -13.94 18.49 3.99
N THR A 297 -14.27 17.54 3.13
CA THR A 297 -13.63 17.37 1.81
C THR A 297 -14.64 17.30 0.67
N THR A 298 -14.16 17.51 -0.55
CA THR A 298 -14.96 17.37 -1.78
C THR A 298 -14.51 16.12 -2.56
N PRO A 299 -15.26 15.70 -3.60
CA PRO A 299 -14.79 14.64 -4.48
C PRO A 299 -13.41 14.98 -5.09
N PRO A 300 -12.52 13.99 -5.27
CA PRO A 300 -12.75 12.55 -5.10
C PRO A 300 -12.61 12.03 -3.66
N LEU A 301 -12.01 12.79 -2.74
CA LEU A 301 -11.67 12.30 -1.40
C LEU A 301 -12.91 11.99 -0.54
N SER A 302 -13.96 12.82 -0.66
CA SER A 302 -15.25 12.56 0.02
C SER A 302 -15.91 11.27 -0.46
N ASN A 303 -15.77 10.92 -1.75
CA ASN A 303 -16.30 9.66 -2.28
C ASN A 303 -15.59 8.46 -1.64
N THR A 304 -14.26 8.52 -1.53
CA THR A 304 -13.49 7.46 -0.87
C THR A 304 -13.82 7.35 0.61
N ALA A 305 -14.07 8.47 1.30
CA ALA A 305 -14.53 8.46 2.69
C ALA A 305 -15.92 7.78 2.82
N LEU A 306 -16.84 8.08 1.91
CA LEU A 306 -18.16 7.44 1.87
C LEU A 306 -18.08 5.94 1.57
N GLU A 307 -17.15 5.52 0.71
CA GLU A 307 -16.87 4.10 0.49
C GLU A 307 -16.36 3.42 1.77
N CYS A 308 -15.45 4.06 2.53
CA CYS A 308 -15.02 3.55 3.84
C CYS A 308 -16.20 3.40 4.81
N LEU A 309 -17.06 4.41 4.91
CA LEU A 309 -18.29 4.36 5.73
C LEU A 309 -19.21 3.22 5.30
N THR A 310 -19.34 3.00 3.99
CA THR A 310 -20.13 1.90 3.42
C THR A 310 -19.55 0.54 3.84
N ARG A 311 -18.22 0.37 3.79
CA ARG A 311 -17.56 -0.86 4.25
C ARG A 311 -17.76 -1.07 5.75
N LEU A 312 -17.66 -0.03 6.57
CA LEU A 312 -17.93 -0.09 8.00
C LEU A 312 -19.38 -0.48 8.31
N ALA A 313 -20.36 0.11 7.62
CA ALA A 313 -21.77 -0.23 7.74
C ALA A 313 -22.07 -1.69 7.37
N SER A 314 -21.28 -2.24 6.45
CA SER A 314 -21.39 -3.60 5.93
C SER A 314 -20.73 -4.64 6.83
N VAL A 315 -20.10 -4.25 7.94
CA VAL A 315 -19.51 -5.21 8.89
C VAL A 315 -20.58 -6.12 9.48
N ARG A 316 -20.36 -7.44 9.40
CA ARG A 316 -21.34 -8.45 9.80
C ARG A 316 -21.73 -8.29 11.28
N ARG A 317 -23.03 -8.46 11.55
CA ARG A 317 -23.61 -8.40 12.91
C ARG A 317 -22.87 -9.23 13.96
N SER A 318 -22.28 -10.36 13.56
CA SER A 318 -21.57 -11.29 14.44
C SER A 318 -20.27 -10.73 15.02
N LEU A 319 -19.78 -9.59 14.49
CA LEU A 319 -18.67 -8.89 15.13
C LEU A 319 -19.11 -8.31 16.48
N PHE A 320 -20.34 -7.81 16.61
CA PHE A 320 -20.80 -7.11 17.81
C PHE A 320 -21.28 -8.08 18.89
N THR A 321 -21.00 -7.75 20.15
CA THR A 321 -21.41 -8.59 21.30
C THR A 321 -22.93 -8.54 21.50
N THR A 322 -23.53 -7.36 21.35
CA THR A 322 -24.97 -7.16 21.49
C THR A 322 -25.54 -6.36 20.32
N GLU A 323 -26.85 -6.52 20.09
CA GLU A 323 -27.58 -5.71 19.10
C GLU A 323 -27.58 -4.21 19.47
N SER A 324 -27.57 -3.90 20.77
CA SER A 324 -27.43 -2.53 21.27
C SER A 324 -26.10 -1.89 20.86
N ASP A 325 -24.99 -2.62 20.97
CA ASP A 325 -23.67 -2.12 20.58
C ASP A 325 -23.57 -1.89 19.07
N ARG A 326 -24.13 -2.80 18.28
CA ARG A 326 -24.26 -2.62 16.83
C ARG A 326 -25.07 -1.37 16.48
N ASN A 327 -26.21 -1.17 17.14
CA ASN A 327 -27.07 -0.02 16.86
C ASN A 327 -26.35 1.29 17.22
N LYS A 328 -25.66 1.37 18.38
CA LYS A 328 -24.83 2.52 18.74
C LYS A 328 -23.75 2.81 17.71
N PHE A 329 -23.10 1.77 17.17
CA PHE A 329 -22.09 1.89 16.13
C PHE A 329 -22.66 2.42 14.80
N LEU A 330 -23.89 2.02 14.42
CA LEU A 330 -24.50 2.42 13.14
C LEU A 330 -25.20 3.78 13.16
N VAL A 331 -25.67 4.24 14.32
CA VAL A 331 -26.40 5.52 14.47
C VAL A 331 -25.69 6.72 13.80
N PRO A 332 -24.36 6.91 13.89
CA PRO A 332 -23.71 8.03 13.24
C PRO A 332 -23.83 8.04 11.70
N ILE A 333 -23.89 6.86 11.06
CA ILE A 333 -24.00 6.75 9.60
C ILE A 333 -25.42 7.10 9.12
N THR A 334 -26.44 6.84 9.94
CA THR A 334 -27.84 7.08 9.56
C THR A 334 -28.23 8.56 9.58
N VAL A 335 -27.37 9.42 10.12
CA VAL A 335 -27.59 10.88 10.24
C VAL A 335 -26.58 11.66 9.38
N LEU A 336 -26.05 11.03 8.32
CA LEU A 336 -25.18 11.72 7.36
C LEU A 336 -25.89 13.00 6.86
N PRO A 337 -25.31 14.20 7.06
CA PRO A 337 -25.91 15.42 6.55
C PRO A 337 -26.00 15.30 5.02
N GLU A 338 -27.16 15.63 4.46
CA GLU A 338 -27.34 15.62 3.01
C GLU A 338 -26.21 16.41 2.35
N PRO A 339 -25.63 15.90 1.25
CA PRO A 339 -24.55 16.60 0.57
C PRO A 339 -25.04 18.00 0.15
N PRO A 340 -24.16 19.01 0.13
CA PRO A 340 -24.52 20.33 -0.38
C PRO A 340 -24.97 20.23 -1.85
N ALA A 341 -26.29 20.22 -2.06
CA ALA A 341 -27.08 20.57 -3.25
C ALA A 341 -26.60 20.19 -4.67
N LEU A 342 -25.63 19.29 -4.86
CA LEU A 342 -25.11 18.94 -6.20
C LEU A 342 -25.09 17.44 -6.56
N LEU A 343 -25.57 16.56 -5.67
CA LEU A 343 -25.61 15.11 -5.91
C LEU A 343 -26.99 14.57 -6.36
N SER A 344 -27.99 15.43 -6.55
CA SER A 344 -29.30 15.04 -7.08
C SER A 344 -29.29 14.74 -8.59
N THR A 345 -28.18 15.01 -9.27
CA THR A 345 -28.04 14.75 -10.71
C THR A 345 -26.76 13.98 -11.00
N LEU A 346 -26.96 12.67 -11.22
CA LEU A 346 -26.10 11.74 -11.95
C LEU A 346 -24.95 11.06 -11.17
N LEU A 347 -25.06 9.73 -11.12
CA LEU A 347 -24.00 8.72 -10.91
C LEU A 347 -23.52 8.49 -9.46
N LEU A 348 -24.42 8.15 -8.55
CA LEU A 348 -24.07 7.13 -7.54
C LEU A 348 -24.06 5.77 -8.27
N PRO A 349 -22.94 5.03 -8.31
CA PRO A 349 -22.92 3.68 -8.86
C PRO A 349 -24.03 2.85 -8.22
N CYS A 350 -24.71 1.98 -8.98
CA CYS A 350 -25.81 1.13 -8.48
C CYS A 350 -25.48 0.39 -7.16
N PHE A 351 -24.19 0.16 -6.87
CA PHE A 351 -23.69 -0.40 -5.63
C PHE A 351 -23.86 0.51 -4.39
N LEU A 352 -23.69 1.82 -4.53
CA LEU A 352 -23.92 2.79 -3.45
C LEU A 352 -25.41 3.02 -3.25
N GLN A 353 -26.20 2.98 -4.33
CA GLN A 353 -27.65 3.00 -4.24
C GLN A 353 -28.16 1.74 -3.56
N SER A 354 -27.58 0.57 -3.84
CA SER A 354 -27.85 -0.67 -3.10
C SER A 354 -27.32 -0.63 -1.67
N ALA A 355 -26.21 0.03 -1.37
CA ALA A 355 -25.69 0.09 0.00
C ALA A 355 -26.48 1.07 0.86
N VAL A 356 -26.84 2.24 0.34
CA VAL A 356 -27.79 3.18 0.96
C VAL A 356 -29.16 2.55 1.05
N HIS A 357 -29.62 1.82 0.03
CA HIS A 357 -30.86 1.06 0.06
C HIS A 357 -30.79 -0.15 1.00
N SER A 358 -29.64 -0.80 1.19
CA SER A 358 -29.44 -1.86 2.19
C SER A 358 -29.39 -1.27 3.59
N ILE A 359 -28.78 -0.10 3.77
CA ILE A 359 -28.82 0.68 5.01
C ILE A 359 -30.28 1.08 5.29
N CYS A 360 -31.05 1.52 4.30
CA CYS A 360 -32.47 1.87 4.43
C CYS A 360 -33.39 0.64 4.62
N LEU A 361 -33.17 -0.46 3.90
CA LEU A 361 -33.95 -1.72 4.00
C LEU A 361 -33.71 -2.44 5.32
N TYR A 362 -32.48 -2.37 5.89
CA TYR A 362 -32.23 -2.87 7.25
C TYR A 362 -32.92 -2.02 8.34
N MET A 363 -33.29 -0.78 8.01
CA MET A 363 -33.99 0.15 8.90
C MET A 363 -35.53 0.04 8.78
N ASP A 364 -36.05 -0.67 7.77
CA ASP A 364 -37.48 -0.80 7.51
C ASP A 364 -38.07 -2.11 8.07
N LYS A 365 -37.65 -2.51 9.28
CA LYS A 365 -38.50 -3.36 10.12
C LYS A 365 -39.51 -2.45 10.82
N PRO A 366 -40.82 -2.72 10.70
CA PRO A 366 -41.84 -1.79 11.14
C PRO A 366 -41.72 -1.55 12.64
N ARG A 367 -41.80 -0.27 13.02
CA ARG A 367 -42.15 0.17 14.39
C ARG A 367 -43.53 -0.39 14.72
N GLY A 368 -43.58 -1.65 15.11
CA GLY A 368 -44.78 -2.31 15.61
C GLY A 368 -45.07 -1.84 17.03
N MET A 369 -46.04 -0.94 17.14
CA MET A 369 -46.97 -0.73 18.26
C MET A 369 -46.41 -0.95 19.67
N LEU A 370 -45.94 0.14 20.29
CA LEU A 370 -46.11 0.35 21.72
C LEU A 370 -47.34 1.25 21.90
N THR A 371 -48.48 0.62 22.18
CA THR A 371 -49.54 1.20 23.01
C THR A 371 -49.30 0.83 24.46
#